data_AF-A0A4Q6A6K1-F1
#
_entry.id   AF-A0A4Q6A6K1-F1
#
_cell.length_a   1.000
_cell.length_b   1.000
_cell.length_c   1.000
_cell.angle_alpha   90.00
_cell.angle_beta   90.00
_cell.angle_gamma   90.00
#
_symmetry.space_group_name_H-M   'P 1'
#
loop_
_entity.id
_entity.type
_entity.pdbx_description
1 polymer ?
#
loop_
_entity_poly.entity_id
_entity_poly.type
_entity_poly.pdbx_seq_one_letter_code
_entity_poly.pdbx_strand_id
1 'polypeptide(L)'
;MTKDAGSNVRLTAYSHGAGCGCKISPAILDRMLHSEMPAFSDARLLVGNDKRDDAAVLDLGNGTALISTTDFFMPIVDDAF
;
A
#
# COMPACT_ATOMS: atom_id res chain seq x y z
N MET A 1 -32.03 13.34 -11.38
CA MET A 1 -31.95 12.99 -9.95
C MET A 1 -30.83 13.81 -9.36
N THR A 2 -31.21 14.79 -8.54
CA THR A 2 -30.38 15.84 -7.95
C THR A 2 -29.55 15.29 -6.80
N LYS A 3 -28.25 15.65 -6.73
CA LYS A 3 -27.45 15.45 -5.52
C LYS A 3 -26.60 16.70 -5.23
N ASP A 4 -27.17 17.47 -4.30
CA ASP A 4 -26.59 18.35 -3.29
C ASP A 4 -25.78 19.62 -3.64
N ALA A 5 -26.41 20.73 -3.24
CA ALA A 5 -25.86 22.06 -3.08
C ALA A 5 -25.11 22.18 -1.74
N GLY A 6 -23.85 21.77 -1.74
CA GLY A 6 -22.82 22.17 -0.77
C GLY A 6 -21.55 22.26 -1.59
N SER A 7 -20.81 23.37 -1.50
CA SER A 7 -19.61 23.71 -2.31
C SER A 7 -19.04 22.52 -3.08
N ASN A 8 -19.03 22.57 -4.42
CA ASN A 8 -18.57 21.50 -5.30
C ASN A 8 -17.09 21.14 -5.00
N VAL A 9 -16.86 20.30 -3.98
CA VAL A 9 -15.53 19.96 -3.47
C VAL A 9 -14.90 19.04 -4.48
N ARG A 10 -13.86 19.53 -5.16
CA ARG A 10 -13.06 18.69 -6.04
C ARG A 10 -12.06 17.92 -5.20
N LEU A 11 -12.35 16.65 -4.90
CA LEU A 11 -11.46 15.79 -4.12
C LEU A 11 -10.08 15.66 -4.78
N THR A 12 -10.02 15.69 -6.11
CA THR A 12 -8.77 15.67 -6.87
C THR A 12 -7.89 16.89 -6.63
N ALA A 13 -8.46 18.02 -6.16
CA ALA A 13 -7.68 19.21 -5.82
C ALA A 13 -6.77 19.01 -4.59
N TYR A 14 -7.01 17.95 -3.80
CA TYR A 14 -6.16 17.59 -2.67
C TYR A 14 -5.02 16.62 -3.05
N SER A 15 -5.04 16.08 -4.27
CA SER A 15 -4.01 15.19 -4.80
C SER A 15 -2.85 15.99 -5.40
N HIS A 16 -1.98 16.54 -4.54
CA HIS A 16 -0.77 17.27 -4.96
C HIS A 16 0.28 16.29 -5.51
N GLY A 17 0.07 15.83 -6.75
CA GLY A 17 0.95 14.89 -7.44
C GLY A 17 0.21 14.10 -8.52
N ALA A 18 0.79 14.02 -9.73
CA ALA A 18 0.17 13.40 -10.89
C ALA A 18 0.15 11.87 -10.80
N GLY A 19 -0.96 11.30 -10.31
CA GLY A 19 -1.33 9.88 -10.49
C GLY A 19 -0.27 8.86 -10.03
N CYS A 20 0.02 7.86 -10.87
CA CYS A 20 0.91 6.71 -10.59
C CYS A 20 2.32 7.10 -10.07
N GLY A 21 2.74 8.36 -10.25
CA GLY A 21 4.03 8.87 -9.77
C GLY A 21 4.12 9.20 -8.27
N CYS A 22 3.04 9.04 -7.50
CA CYS A 22 3.03 9.36 -6.06
C CYS A 22 3.65 8.27 -5.17
N LYS A 23 3.99 7.09 -5.73
CA LYS A 23 4.65 6.01 -4.98
C LYS A 23 6.15 6.32 -4.78
N ILE A 24 6.68 5.99 -3.60
CA ILE A 24 8.13 6.01 -3.35
C ILE A 24 8.79 5.01 -4.30
N SER A 25 9.89 5.42 -4.97
CA SER A 25 10.57 4.52 -5.89
C SER A 25 11.14 3.30 -5.17
N PRO A 26 11.23 2.12 -5.83
CA PRO A 26 11.73 0.91 -5.19
C PRO A 26 13.11 1.09 -4.54
N ALA A 27 14.02 1.83 -5.18
CA ALA A 27 15.36 2.08 -4.66
C ALA A 27 15.37 2.96 -3.39
N ILE A 28 14.44 3.91 -3.27
CA ILE A 28 14.32 4.74 -2.06
C ILE A 28 13.69 3.90 -0.94
N LEU A 29 12.64 3.14 -1.24
CA LEU A 29 11.99 2.26 -0.27
C LEU A 29 12.95 1.23 0.30
N ASP A 30 13.79 0.62 -0.54
CA ASP A 30 14.81 -0.34 -0.13
C ASP A 30 15.80 0.27 0.87
N ARG A 31 16.21 1.53 0.67
CA ARG A 31 17.05 2.27 1.62
C ARG A 31 16.33 2.61 2.92
N MET A 32 15.03 2.92 2.86
CA MET A 32 14.23 3.24 4.05
C MET A 32 13.97 2.02 4.93
N LEU A 33 13.77 0.85 4.32
CA LEU A 33 13.56 -0.41 5.02
C LEU A 33 14.86 -1.08 5.48
N HIS A 34 16.01 -0.60 4.98
CA HIS A 34 17.30 -1.08 5.43
C HIS A 34 17.49 -0.81 6.92
N SER A 35 17.87 -1.85 7.66
CA SER A 35 18.11 -1.80 9.09
C SER A 35 19.38 -2.58 9.42
N GLU A 36 20.15 -2.08 10.39
CA GLU A 36 21.31 -2.79 10.95
C GLU A 36 20.89 -3.93 11.90
N MET A 37 19.60 -4.00 12.25
CA MET A 37 19.07 -5.11 13.04
C MET A 37 19.12 -6.41 12.23
N PRO A 38 19.33 -7.57 12.89
CA PRO A 38 19.22 -8.86 12.23
C PRO A 38 17.90 -8.98 11.50
N ALA A 39 17.95 -9.46 10.24
CA ALA A 39 16.75 -9.70 9.47
C ALA A 39 15.84 -10.67 10.23
N PHE A 40 14.56 -10.31 10.36
CA PHE A 40 13.57 -11.22 10.92
C PHE A 40 13.44 -12.44 10.00
N SER A 41 13.74 -13.62 10.53
CA SER A 41 13.59 -14.88 9.81
C SER A 41 12.66 -15.80 10.57
N ASP A 42 11.51 -16.10 9.99
CA ASP A 42 10.59 -17.15 10.42
C ASP A 42 10.31 -18.04 9.21
N ALA A 43 10.52 -19.35 9.34
CA ALA A 43 10.29 -20.30 8.24
C ALA A 43 8.83 -20.32 7.77
N ARG A 44 7.90 -19.84 8.60
CA ARG A 44 6.48 -19.69 8.25
C ARG A 44 6.21 -18.43 7.44
N LEU A 45 7.11 -17.43 7.44
CA LEU A 45 6.97 -16.25 6.60
C LEU A 45 7.40 -16.58 5.17
N LEU A 46 6.43 -17.00 4.36
CA LEU A 46 6.66 -17.45 2.99
C LEU A 46 7.02 -16.29 2.06
N VAL A 47 6.38 -15.13 2.28
CA VAL A 47 6.65 -13.88 1.55
C VAL A 47 6.73 -12.74 2.57
N GLY A 48 7.91 -12.15 2.69
CA GLY A 48 8.20 -11.00 3.54
C GLY A 48 8.80 -9.84 2.76
N ASN A 49 9.36 -8.87 3.49
CA ASN A 49 9.93 -7.65 2.91
C ASN A 49 11.11 -7.93 1.95
N ASP A 50 11.74 -9.10 2.03
CA ASP A 50 12.87 -9.50 1.18
C ASP A 50 12.45 -9.88 -0.25
N LYS A 51 11.18 -10.26 -0.47
CA LYS A 51 10.67 -10.73 -1.77
C LYS A 51 10.15 -9.64 -2.70
N ARG A 52 9.97 -8.41 -2.20
CA ARG A 52 9.47 -7.25 -2.96
C ARG A 52 8.17 -7.55 -3.72
N ASP A 53 7.23 -8.20 -3.04
CA ASP A 53 5.93 -8.62 -3.57
C ASP A 53 4.79 -7.72 -3.06
N ASP A 54 3.59 -7.88 -3.61
CA ASP A 54 2.41 -7.03 -3.33
C ASP A 54 1.72 -7.36 -1.99
N ALA A 55 2.09 -8.45 -1.33
CA ALA A 55 1.51 -8.89 -0.06
C ALA A 55 2.50 -9.70 0.78
N ALA A 56 2.27 -9.71 2.10
CA ALA A 56 2.92 -10.66 3.00
C ALA A 56 2.12 -11.97 3.06
N VAL A 57 2.82 -13.10 3.13
CA VAL A 57 2.22 -14.44 3.23
C VAL A 57 2.84 -15.20 4.40
N LEU A 58 2.01 -15.63 5.34
CA LEU A 58 2.42 -16.36 6.54
C LEU A 58 1.70 -17.71 6.64
N ASP A 59 2.44 -18.81 6.67
CA ASP A 59 1.91 -20.16 6.93
C ASP A 59 1.40 -20.29 8.38
N LEU A 60 0.18 -20.79 8.54
CA LEU A 60 -0.44 -21.01 9.84
C LEU A 60 -0.13 -22.40 10.43
N GLY A 61 0.58 -23.26 9.68
CA GLY A 61 1.04 -24.58 10.14
C GLY A 61 -0.04 -25.68 10.06
N ASN A 62 -1.16 -25.41 9.40
CA ASN A 62 -2.28 -26.33 9.23
C ASN A 62 -2.64 -26.54 7.74
N GLY A 63 -1.71 -26.21 6.83
CA GLY A 63 -1.95 -26.24 5.39
C GLY A 63 -2.68 -25.02 4.84
N THR A 64 -2.87 -23.96 5.63
CA THR A 64 -3.43 -22.68 5.19
C THR A 64 -2.48 -21.53 5.50
N ALA A 65 -2.57 -20.44 4.74
CA ALA A 65 -1.73 -19.26 4.92
C ALA A 65 -2.56 -17.98 5.07
N LEU A 66 -2.08 -17.06 5.91
CA LEU A 66 -2.58 -15.70 6.02
C LEU A 66 -1.92 -14.84 4.94
N ILE A 67 -2.74 -14.20 4.11
CA ILE A 67 -2.30 -13.20 3.15
C ILE A 67 -2.72 -11.83 3.68
N SER A 68 -1.78 -10.90 3.79
CA SER A 68 -2.04 -9.54 4.25
C SER A 68 -1.38 -8.54 3.32
N THR A 69 -2.17 -7.61 2.81
CA THR A 69 -1.68 -6.48 2.01
C THR A 69 -2.39 -5.20 2.44
N THR A 70 -1.77 -4.05 2.18
CA THR A 70 -2.33 -2.74 2.48
C THR A 70 -1.96 -1.78 1.35
N ASP A 71 -2.95 -1.03 0.88
CA ASP A 71 -2.79 -0.03 -0.17
C ASP A 71 -3.63 1.20 0.17
N PHE A 72 -3.11 2.36 -0.16
CA PHE A 72 -3.84 3.62 -0.08
C PHE A 72 -3.43 4.52 -1.23
N PHE A 73 -4.37 5.37 -1.66
CA PHE A 73 -4.16 6.32 -2.73
C PHE A 73 -4.84 7.65 -2.40
N MET A 74 -4.31 8.73 -2.96
CA MET A 74 -4.99 10.02 -2.91
C MET A 74 -6.21 10.01 -3.85
N PRO A 75 -7.24 10.86 -3.62
CA PRO A 75 -8.43 10.87 -4.46
C PRO A 75 -8.11 10.99 -5.95
N ILE A 76 -8.64 10.06 -6.74
CA ILE A 76 -8.42 9.98 -8.19
C ILE A 76 -9.61 10.53 -9.01
N VAL A 77 -10.75 10.70 -8.37
CA VAL A 77 -11.99 11.26 -8.92
C VAL A 77 -12.60 12.22 -7.91
N ASP A 78 -13.46 13.13 -8.37
CA ASP A 78 -14.12 14.12 -7.51
C ASP A 78 -15.38 13.57 -6.81
N ASP A 79 -15.93 12.46 -7.29
CA ASP A 79 -17.00 11.73 -6.59
C ASP A 79 -16.39 10.72 -5.60
N ALA A 80 -16.97 10.61 -4.40
CA ALA A 80 -16.46 9.77 -3.32
C ALA A 80 -16.95 8.31 -3.40
N PHE A 81 -17.93 7.99 -4.25
CA PHE A 81 -18.59 6.69 -4.33
C PHE A 81 -18.70 6.19 -5.77
#